data_AF-A0A3M1F238-F1
#
_entry.id   AF-A0A3M1F238-F1
#
_cell.length_a   1.000
_cell.length_b   1.000
_cell.length_c   1.000
_cell.angle_alpha   90.00
_cell.angle_beta   90.00
_cell.angle_gamma   90.00
#
_symmetry.space_group_name_H-M   'P 1'
#
loop_
_entity.id
_entity.type
_entity.pdbx_description
1 polymer ?
#
loop_
_entity_poly.entity_id
_entity_poly.type
_entity_poly.pdbx_seq_one_letter_code
_entity_poly.pdbx_strand_id
1 'polypeptide(L)'
;MLSCRIGRGESEQEQEQDGWETAEMDLIGKRLGRYQILSALGTGAQATVYLAADTGPMKRKCALKVAHKDLSGGMSTTYLNYRIIRFVREAAIAGQFTHPNIVTVYEYGQDKGIHFIAMEYVEGYALSKMLKAIKAQKKRERASGSRTGRRTKSSTRGRGTRPEGPKSPDDPPTQEEIIEIIIQACEALHAINSR
;
A
#
# COMPACT_ATOMS: atom_id res chain seq x y z
N MET A 1 64.60 -13.49 -24.31
CA MET A 1 64.51 -14.88 -23.81
C MET A 1 63.05 -15.17 -23.49
N LEU A 2 62.55 -16.28 -24.05
CA LEU A 2 61.21 -16.80 -23.87
C LEU A 2 60.93 -17.26 -22.42
N SER A 3 59.69 -17.05 -21.96
CA SER A 3 58.81 -18.11 -21.40
C SER A 3 57.41 -17.46 -21.23
N CYS A 4 56.34 -17.80 -21.98
CA CYS A 4 55.56 -19.05 -21.99
C CYS A 4 55.00 -19.37 -20.58
N ARG A 5 53.72 -19.62 -20.27
CA ARG A 5 52.40 -19.58 -20.97
C ARG A 5 51.33 -20.00 -19.92
N ILE A 6 50.06 -19.69 -20.22
CA ILE A 6 48.80 -20.38 -19.82
C ILE A 6 48.07 -19.89 -18.55
N GLY A 7 46.85 -19.40 -18.81
CA GLY A 7 45.73 -19.30 -17.89
C GLY A 7 44.50 -18.72 -18.62
N ARG A 8 43.89 -19.52 -19.50
CA ARG A 8 42.61 -19.22 -20.17
C ARG A 8 41.45 -19.38 -19.17
N GLY A 9 40.39 -18.62 -19.40
CA GLY A 9 39.05 -18.84 -18.86
C GLY A 9 38.60 -17.65 -18.02
N GLU A 10 37.45 -17.02 -18.20
CA GLU A 10 36.34 -17.20 -19.12
C GLU A 10 35.56 -15.88 -19.04
N SER A 11 34.79 -15.60 -20.08
CA SER A 11 33.83 -14.50 -20.20
C SER A 11 33.06 -14.19 -18.91
N GLU A 12 33.35 -13.06 -18.27
CA GLU A 12 32.41 -12.38 -17.39
C GLU A 12 31.59 -11.43 -18.25
N GLN A 13 30.47 -11.95 -18.72
CA GLN A 13 29.36 -11.17 -19.22
C GLN A 13 28.94 -10.21 -18.11
N GLU A 14 28.99 -8.92 -18.40
CA GLU A 14 28.45 -7.84 -17.58
C GLU A 14 26.97 -8.15 -17.29
N GLN A 15 26.71 -8.66 -16.08
CA GLN A 15 25.37 -8.70 -15.52
C GLN A 15 25.09 -7.32 -14.94
N GLU A 16 24.40 -6.53 -15.73
CA GLU A 16 23.64 -5.35 -15.35
C GLU A 16 22.68 -5.73 -14.22
N GLN A 17 23.13 -5.54 -12.98
CA GLN A 17 22.36 -5.85 -11.78
C GLN A 17 21.70 -4.56 -11.27
N ASP A 18 20.67 -4.13 -11.99
CA ASP A 18 19.65 -3.21 -11.50
C ASP A 18 18.80 -3.94 -10.45
N GLY A 19 19.33 -4.06 -9.24
CA GLY A 19 18.68 -4.71 -8.12
C GLY A 19 18.77 -3.82 -6.88
N TRP A 20 17.90 -2.83 -6.77
CA TRP A 20 17.64 -2.12 -5.52
C TRP A 20 16.93 -3.07 -4.55
N GLU A 21 17.63 -4.08 -4.05
CA GLU A 21 17.11 -5.04 -3.08
C GLU A 21 16.99 -4.33 -1.72
N THR A 22 15.87 -3.61 -1.56
CA THR A 22 15.49 -3.00 -0.29
C THR A 22 15.18 -4.14 0.64
N ALA A 23 16.08 -4.45 1.58
CA ALA A 23 15.92 -5.49 2.56
C ALA A 23 14.56 -5.34 3.28
N GLU A 24 13.59 -6.12 2.83
CA GLU A 24 12.27 -6.21 3.43
C GLU A 24 12.47 -6.82 4.81
N MET A 25 12.37 -6.01 5.87
CA MET A 25 12.44 -6.53 7.22
C MET A 25 11.24 -7.46 7.43
N ASP A 26 11.46 -8.77 7.39
CA ASP A 26 10.42 -9.73 7.77
C ASP A 26 10.15 -9.62 9.28
N LEU A 27 9.14 -8.83 9.61
CA LEU A 27 8.67 -8.61 10.97
C LEU A 27 7.45 -9.47 11.30
N ILE A 28 7.00 -10.33 10.38
CA ILE A 28 5.82 -11.16 10.58
C ILE A 28 6.08 -12.14 11.74
N GLY A 29 5.12 -12.25 12.65
CA GLY A 29 5.25 -13.06 13.86
C GLY A 29 6.13 -12.44 14.96
N LYS A 30 6.79 -11.30 14.72
CA LYS A 30 7.59 -10.60 15.73
C LYS A 30 6.76 -9.56 16.48
N ARG A 31 7.28 -9.15 17.64
CA ARG A 31 6.72 -8.06 18.44
C ARG A 31 7.55 -6.79 18.31
N LEU A 32 6.87 -5.67 18.09
CA LEU A 32 7.45 -4.33 18.09
C LEU A 32 6.73 -3.50 19.18
N GLY A 33 7.44 -3.21 20.27
CA GLY A 33 6.84 -2.68 21.49
C GLY A 33 5.74 -3.61 22.03
N ARG A 34 4.50 -3.10 22.10
CA ARG A 34 3.30 -3.85 22.52
C ARG A 34 2.53 -4.48 21.35
N TYR A 35 2.99 -4.33 20.12
CA TYR A 35 2.26 -4.77 18.94
C TYR A 35 2.80 -6.10 18.43
N GLN A 36 1.94 -7.11 18.36
CA GLN A 36 2.25 -8.39 17.73
C GLN A 36 1.93 -8.31 16.24
N ILE A 37 2.93 -8.46 15.37
CA ILE A 37 2.76 -8.35 13.93
C ILE A 37 2.20 -9.66 13.38
N LEU A 38 1.13 -9.57 12.59
CA LEU A 38 0.35 -10.69 12.08
C LEU A 38 0.59 -10.93 10.59
N SER A 39 0.57 -9.88 9.77
CA SER A 39 0.79 -9.98 8.32
C SER A 39 1.18 -8.63 7.72
N ALA A 40 1.77 -8.64 6.52
CA ALA A 40 1.97 -7.42 5.74
C ALA A 40 0.66 -7.01 5.03
N LEU A 41 0.32 -5.72 5.09
CA LEU A 41 -0.80 -5.11 4.37
C LEU A 41 -0.34 -4.44 3.08
N GLY A 42 0.88 -3.91 3.06
CA GLY A 42 1.49 -3.34 1.86
C GLY A 42 2.83 -2.69 2.11
N THR A 43 3.68 -2.70 1.09
CA THR A 43 5.02 -2.10 1.12
C THR A 43 5.05 -0.86 0.23
N GLY A 44 5.50 0.26 0.77
CA GLY A 44 5.78 1.49 0.03
C GLY A 44 7.28 1.76 -0.03
N ALA A 45 7.68 2.84 -0.71
CA ALA A 45 9.10 3.18 -0.88
C ALA A 45 9.83 3.50 0.44
N GLN A 46 9.12 3.97 1.46
CA GLN A 46 9.73 4.44 2.70
C GLN A 46 9.40 3.60 3.94
N ALA A 47 8.36 2.78 3.85
CA ALA A 47 7.79 2.07 4.98
C ALA A 47 6.97 0.87 4.50
N THR A 48 6.83 -0.12 5.38
CA THR A 48 5.89 -1.23 5.22
C THR A 48 4.77 -1.10 6.26
N VAL A 49 3.54 -1.32 5.84
CA VAL A 49 2.36 -1.34 6.71
C VAL A 49 2.03 -2.79 7.03
N TYR A 50 1.92 -3.09 8.31
CA TYR A 50 1.57 -4.41 8.82
C TYR A 50 0.21 -4.40 9.52
N LEU A 51 -0.51 -5.51 9.45
CA LEU A 51 -1.57 -5.81 10.39
C LEU A 51 -0.92 -6.27 11.69
N ALA A 52 -1.31 -5.67 12.81
CA ALA A 52 -0.82 -6.04 14.11
C ALA A 52 -1.98 -6.14 15.13
N ALA A 53 -1.75 -6.89 16.20
CA ALA A 53 -2.60 -6.93 17.37
C ALA A 53 -1.94 -6.14 18.51
N ASP A 54 -2.66 -5.19 19.09
CA ASP A 54 -2.29 -4.54 20.34
C ASP A 54 -2.42 -5.55 21.48
N THR A 55 -1.30 -5.86 22.15
CA THR A 55 -1.29 -6.82 23.27
C THR A 55 -1.67 -6.19 24.62
N GLY A 56 -2.03 -4.89 24.62
CA GLY A 56 -2.56 -4.20 25.79
C GLY A 56 -3.97 -4.67 26.20
N PRO A 57 -4.55 -4.05 27.24
CA PRO A 57 -5.84 -4.47 27.83
C PRO A 57 -7.00 -4.48 26.83
N MET A 58 -6.95 -3.60 25.82
CA MET A 58 -8.01 -3.39 24.84
C MET A 58 -8.02 -4.41 23.68
N LYS A 59 -6.92 -5.14 23.46
CA LYS A 59 -6.77 -6.22 22.45
C LYS A 59 -7.38 -5.93 21.07
N ARG A 60 -7.00 -4.80 20.45
CA ARG A 60 -7.50 -4.37 19.14
C ARG A 60 -6.55 -4.73 17.98
N LYS A 61 -7.11 -4.92 16.78
CA LYS A 61 -6.32 -4.91 15.54
C LYS A 61 -5.94 -3.47 15.20
N CYS A 62 -4.73 -3.27 14.68
CA CYS A 62 -4.23 -1.98 14.23
C CYS A 62 -3.37 -2.13 12.97
N ALA A 63 -3.28 -1.06 12.19
CA ALA A 63 -2.28 -0.95 11.14
C ALA A 63 -1.01 -0.35 11.74
N LEU A 64 0.13 -0.98 11.49
CA LEU A 64 1.43 -0.56 11.99
C LEU A 64 2.32 -0.20 10.79
N LYS A 65 2.47 1.10 10.54
CA LYS A 65 3.40 1.59 9.51
C LYS A 65 4.79 1.62 10.13
N VAL A 66 5.73 0.91 9.52
CA VAL A 66 7.09 0.73 10.02
C VAL A 66 8.06 1.30 9.01
N ALA A 67 8.88 2.26 9.42
CA ALA A 67 9.91 2.83 8.56
C ALA A 67 10.95 1.76 8.21
N HIS A 68 11.37 1.70 6.95
CA HIS A 68 12.44 0.78 6.56
C HIS A 68 13.74 1.18 7.25
N LYS A 69 14.46 0.18 7.78
CA LYS A 69 15.80 0.38 8.32
C LYS A 69 16.78 0.34 7.17
N ASP A 70 17.59 1.38 7.03
CA ASP A 70 18.67 1.36 6.06
C ASP A 70 19.80 0.46 6.57
N LEU A 71 19.85 -0.74 6.01
CA LEU A 71 20.84 -1.80 6.31
C LEU A 71 22.02 -1.77 5.33
N SER A 72 21.86 -1.10 4.19
CA SER A 72 22.90 -0.88 3.20
C SER A 72 23.75 0.32 3.63
N GLY A 73 24.93 0.08 4.19
CA GLY A 73 25.89 1.09 4.67
C GLY A 73 26.41 2.11 3.63
N GLY A 74 25.72 2.30 2.51
CA GLY A 74 26.04 3.24 1.44
C GLY A 74 25.16 4.50 1.39
N MET A 75 24.11 4.61 2.22
CA MET A 75 23.28 5.82 2.25
C MET A 75 23.84 6.85 3.24
N SER A 76 24.02 8.09 2.79
CA SER A 76 24.46 9.20 3.65
C SER A 76 23.52 9.36 4.84
N THR A 77 24.08 9.48 6.05
CA THR A 77 23.36 9.72 7.32
C THR A 77 22.31 10.84 7.21
N THR A 78 22.57 11.86 6.39
CA THR A 78 21.65 12.97 6.13
C THR A 78 20.35 12.53 5.46
N TYR A 79 20.41 11.59 4.51
CA TYR A 79 19.23 11.09 3.80
C TYR A 79 18.35 10.22 4.70
N LEU A 80 18.99 9.41 5.56
CA LEU A 80 18.31 8.59 6.58
C LEU A 80 17.50 9.46 7.54
N ASN A 81 18.16 10.48 8.07
CA ASN A 81 17.54 11.44 8.99
C ASN A 81 16.37 12.15 8.30
N TYR A 82 16.49 12.50 7.03
CA TYR A 82 15.40 13.13 6.28
C TYR A 82 14.14 12.25 6.18
N ARG A 83 14.29 10.95 5.90
CA ARG A 83 13.17 10.00 5.84
C ARG A 83 12.47 9.88 7.19
N ILE A 84 13.23 9.73 8.26
CA ILE A 84 12.70 9.63 9.62
C ILE A 84 11.99 10.94 10.00
N ILE A 85 12.55 12.10 9.69
CA ILE A 85 11.91 13.39 9.94
C ILE A 85 10.56 13.50 9.23
N ARG A 86 10.48 13.09 7.95
CA ARG A 86 9.20 13.07 7.22
C ARG A 86 8.20 12.10 7.85
N PHE A 87 8.66 10.92 8.24
CA PHE A 87 7.85 9.91 8.89
C PHE A 87 7.23 10.41 10.21
N VAL A 88 8.05 11.05 11.06
CA VAL A 88 7.59 11.66 12.32
C VAL A 88 6.64 12.81 12.05
N ARG A 89 6.94 13.67 11.07
CA ARG A 89 6.04 14.77 10.67
C ARG A 89 4.68 14.25 10.18
N GLU A 90 4.67 13.18 9.40
CA GLU A 90 3.44 12.53 8.94
C GLU A 90 2.60 12.06 10.12
N ALA A 91 3.22 11.37 11.09
CA ALA A 91 2.55 10.95 12.32
C ALA A 91 1.96 12.14 13.09
N ALA A 92 2.75 13.22 13.25
CA ALA A 92 2.35 14.41 13.99
C ALA A 92 1.20 15.17 13.32
N ILE A 93 1.21 15.26 11.98
CA ILE A 93 0.12 15.89 11.23
C ILE A 93 -1.13 15.01 11.30
N ALA A 94 -1.01 13.72 11.00
CA ALA A 94 -2.15 12.81 11.01
C ALA A 94 -2.78 12.68 12.40
N GLY A 95 -1.98 12.72 13.47
CA GLY A 95 -2.47 12.68 14.86
C GLY A 95 -3.24 13.91 15.32
N GLN A 96 -3.24 15.02 14.56
CA GLN A 96 -4.04 16.21 14.89
C GLN A 96 -5.51 16.08 14.46
N PHE A 97 -5.85 15.06 13.67
CA PHE A 97 -7.18 14.90 13.10
C PHE A 97 -7.91 13.71 13.72
N THR A 98 -9.20 13.91 13.97
CA THR A 98 -10.15 12.86 14.35
C THR A 98 -11.40 13.09 13.54
N HIS A 99 -11.63 12.21 12.57
CA HIS A 99 -12.74 12.32 11.62
C HIS A 99 -13.08 10.92 11.10
N PRO A 100 -14.36 10.56 10.89
CA PRO A 100 -14.74 9.21 10.43
C PRO A 100 -14.08 8.77 9.12
N ASN A 101 -13.74 9.72 8.24
CA ASN A 101 -13.08 9.47 6.96
C ASN A 101 -11.56 9.75 6.97
N ILE A 102 -10.94 9.88 8.15
CA ILE A 102 -9.49 10.04 8.33
C ILE A 102 -9.01 8.98 9.32
N VAL A 103 -8.01 8.18 8.91
CA VAL A 103 -7.41 7.16 9.77
C VAL A 103 -6.87 7.79 11.05
N THR A 104 -7.34 7.28 12.18
CA THR A 104 -6.88 7.78 13.48
C THR A 104 -5.49 7.23 13.82
N VAL A 105 -4.53 8.12 14.08
CA VAL A 105 -3.22 7.73 14.64
C VAL A 105 -3.35 7.53 16.14
N TYR A 106 -2.94 6.36 16.62
CA TYR A 106 -2.95 6.04 18.05
C TYR A 106 -1.68 6.49 18.74
N GLU A 107 -0.53 6.17 18.15
CA GLU A 107 0.77 6.60 18.67
C GLU A 107 1.88 6.49 17.63
N TYR A 108 2.93 7.26 17.89
CA TYR A 108 4.25 7.05 17.29
C TYR A 108 5.16 6.42 18.34
N GLY A 109 5.99 5.47 17.92
CA GLY A 109 6.93 4.79 18.80
C GLY A 109 8.22 4.39 18.10
N GLN A 110 9.19 3.99 18.92
CA GLN A 110 10.45 3.42 18.48
C GLN A 110 10.77 2.23 19.37
N ASP A 111 11.08 1.09 18.75
CA ASP A 111 11.54 -0.12 19.46
C ASP A 111 12.70 -0.74 18.68
N LYS A 112 13.78 -1.11 19.37
CA LYS A 112 15.01 -1.68 18.76
C LYS A 112 15.58 -0.83 17.60
N GLY A 113 15.43 0.49 17.70
CA GLY A 113 15.85 1.44 16.65
C GLY A 113 14.95 1.43 15.40
N ILE A 114 13.81 0.76 15.44
CA ILE A 114 12.81 0.71 14.37
C ILE A 114 11.69 1.69 14.73
N HIS A 115 11.44 2.65 13.85
CA HIS A 115 10.38 3.64 14.00
C HIS A 115 9.06 3.12 13.47
N PHE A 116 7.97 3.32 14.20
CA PHE A 116 6.64 2.91 13.79
C PHE A 116 5.55 3.91 14.17
N ILE A 117 4.43 3.85 13.45
CA ILE A 117 3.19 4.56 13.73
C ILE A 117 2.09 3.51 13.83
N ALA A 118 1.45 3.43 14.99
CA ALA A 118 0.26 2.62 15.19
C ALA A 118 -0.96 3.47 14.87
N MET A 119 -1.83 2.94 14.01
CA MET A 119 -3.02 3.62 13.55
C MET A 119 -4.20 2.66 13.41
N GLU A 120 -5.37 3.22 13.23
CA GLU A 120 -6.59 2.47 12.96
C GLU A 120 -6.43 1.50 11.78
N TYR A 121 -6.90 0.27 11.97
CA TYR A 121 -7.00 -0.70 10.89
C TYR A 121 -8.37 -0.57 10.25
N VAL A 122 -8.40 -0.17 8.99
CA VAL A 122 -9.62 -0.09 8.19
C VAL A 122 -9.80 -1.39 7.41
N GLU A 123 -10.90 -2.08 7.65
CA GLU A 123 -11.28 -3.26 6.87
C GLU A 123 -11.75 -2.85 5.47
N GLY A 124 -11.28 -3.55 4.45
CA GLY A 124 -11.63 -3.27 3.05
C GLY A 124 -10.43 -3.32 2.11
N TYR A 125 -10.54 -2.64 0.98
CA TYR A 125 -9.51 -2.62 -0.06
C TYR A 125 -8.88 -1.24 -0.20
N ALA A 126 -7.58 -1.21 -0.47
CA ALA A 126 -6.90 0.02 -0.83
C ALA A 126 -7.52 0.62 -2.09
N LEU A 127 -7.81 1.93 -2.08
CA LEU A 127 -8.32 2.67 -3.23
C LEU A 127 -7.45 2.46 -4.48
N SER A 128 -6.14 2.30 -4.31
CA SER A 128 -5.22 2.00 -5.40
C SER A 128 -5.52 0.68 -6.11
N LYS A 129 -5.95 -0.36 -5.37
CA LYS A 129 -6.37 -1.65 -5.95
C LYS A 129 -7.66 -1.46 -6.75
N MET A 130 -8.62 -0.73 -6.19
CA MET A 130 -9.88 -0.41 -6.85
C MET A 130 -9.66 0.38 -8.15
N LEU A 131 -8.80 1.40 -8.14
CA LEU A 131 -8.45 2.18 -9.33
C LEU A 131 -7.78 1.33 -10.42
N LYS A 132 -6.94 0.35 -10.05
CA LYS A 132 -6.34 -0.58 -11.01
C LYS A 132 -7.39 -1.47 -11.67
N ALA A 133 -8.37 -1.97 -10.91
CA ALA A 133 -9.48 -2.77 -11.43
C ALA A 133 -10.30 -1.98 -12.47
N ILE A 134 -10.67 -0.73 -12.15
CA ILE A 134 -11.40 0.16 -13.08
C ILE A 134 -10.60 0.39 -14.37
N LYS A 135 -9.29 0.64 -14.27
CA LYS A 135 -8.42 0.83 -15.46
C LYS A 135 -8.35 -0.43 -16.33
N ALA A 136 -8.25 -1.61 -15.70
CA ALA A 136 -8.20 -2.88 -16.41
C ALA A 136 -9.51 -3.16 -17.16
N GLN A 137 -10.67 -2.88 -16.56
CA GLN A 137 -11.97 -3.02 -17.21
C GLN A 137 -12.09 -2.12 -18.44
N LYS A 138 -11.77 -0.82 -18.32
CA LYS A 138 -11.79 0.11 -19.46
C LYS A 138 -10.89 -0.34 -20.61
N LYS A 139 -9.74 -0.96 -20.31
CA LYS A 139 -8.84 -1.53 -21.33
C LYS A 139 -9.49 -2.71 -22.05
N ARG A 140 -10.17 -3.60 -21.32
CA ARG A 140 -10.91 -4.74 -21.89
C ARG A 140 -12.06 -4.28 -22.78
N GLU A 141 -12.86 -3.32 -22.33
CA GLU A 141 -13.99 -2.75 -23.09
C GLU A 141 -13.52 -2.12 -24.41
N ARG A 142 -12.42 -1.35 -24.37
CA ARG A 142 -11.79 -0.77 -25.57
C ARG A 142 -11.23 -1.82 -26.52
N ALA A 143 -10.67 -2.91 -26.00
CA ALA A 143 -10.19 -4.03 -26.80
C ALA A 143 -11.33 -4.85 -27.43
N SER A 144 -12.48 -4.98 -26.76
CA SER A 144 -13.68 -5.63 -27.31
C SER A 144 -14.46 -4.76 -28.30
N GLY A 145 -14.28 -3.44 -28.26
CA GLY A 145 -14.97 -2.47 -29.13
C GLY A 145 -14.45 -2.37 -30.56
N SER A 146 -13.43 -3.17 -30.95
CA SER A 146 -12.86 -3.12 -32.31
C SER A 146 -13.54 -4.04 -33.34
N ARG A 147 -14.66 -4.69 -32.99
CA ARG A 147 -15.46 -5.45 -33.95
C ARG A 147 -16.93 -5.05 -33.88
N THR A 148 -17.47 -4.80 -35.08
CA THR A 148 -18.88 -4.67 -35.46
C THR A 148 -19.61 -3.37 -35.11
N GLY A 149 -19.51 -2.42 -36.05
CA GLY A 149 -20.73 -1.72 -36.47
C GLY A 149 -21.68 -2.71 -37.16
N ARG A 150 -22.85 -2.97 -36.56
CA ARG A 150 -24.12 -3.17 -37.28
C ARG A 150 -25.28 -3.11 -36.28
N ARG A 151 -26.14 -2.14 -36.53
CA ARG A 151 -27.45 -1.85 -35.90
C ARG A 151 -28.36 -3.09 -35.87
N THR A 152 -29.02 -3.38 -34.75
CA THR A 152 -30.42 -3.88 -34.72
C THR A 152 -31.11 -3.42 -33.43
N LYS A 153 -32.27 -2.76 -33.59
CA LYS A 153 -33.25 -2.53 -32.52
C LYS A 153 -33.83 -3.88 -32.07
N SER A 154 -34.09 -4.08 -30.77
CA SER A 154 -35.38 -4.61 -30.26
C SER A 154 -35.34 -5.01 -28.79
N SER A 155 -36.51 -4.85 -28.17
CA SER A 155 -37.09 -5.73 -27.14
C SER A 155 -36.75 -5.47 -25.66
N THR A 156 -37.69 -4.76 -25.05
CA THR A 156 -38.09 -4.75 -23.65
C THR A 156 -38.26 -6.17 -23.09
N ARG A 157 -37.58 -6.50 -21.99
CA ARG A 157 -38.04 -7.51 -21.01
C ARG A 157 -37.38 -7.26 -19.65
N GLY A 158 -38.22 -6.91 -18.68
CA GLY A 158 -37.83 -6.73 -17.29
C GLY A 158 -37.13 -7.98 -16.76
N ARG A 159 -35.97 -7.79 -16.16
CA ARG A 159 -35.20 -8.84 -15.50
C ARG A 159 -35.18 -8.50 -14.03
N GLY A 160 -35.86 -9.34 -13.23
CA GLY A 160 -35.85 -9.23 -11.78
C GLY A 160 -34.42 -9.20 -11.26
N THR A 161 -34.14 -8.28 -10.34
CA THR A 161 -32.86 -8.18 -9.66
C THR A 161 -32.72 -9.39 -8.73
N ARG A 162 -31.87 -10.34 -9.14
CA ARG A 162 -31.37 -11.40 -8.25
C ARG A 162 -30.65 -10.69 -7.10
N PRO A 163 -30.79 -11.12 -5.83
CA PRO A 163 -30.02 -10.53 -4.75
C PRO A 163 -28.53 -10.71 -5.08
N GLU A 164 -27.81 -9.59 -5.22
CA GLU A 164 -26.38 -9.60 -5.47
C GLU A 164 -25.71 -10.26 -4.24
N GLY A 165 -24.99 -11.36 -4.48
CA GLY A 165 -24.13 -11.94 -3.46
C GLY A 165 -23.03 -10.95 -3.05
N PRO A 166 -22.29 -11.21 -1.96
CA PRO A 166 -21.20 -10.34 -1.54
C PRO A 166 -20.20 -10.14 -2.70
N LYS A 167 -20.03 -8.89 -3.15
CA LYS A 167 -19.14 -8.54 -4.26
C LYS A 167 -17.70 -8.92 -3.94
N SER A 168 -17.01 -9.49 -4.93
CA SER A 168 -15.61 -9.86 -4.83
C SER A 168 -14.71 -8.61 -4.78
N PRO A 169 -13.54 -8.65 -4.11
CA PRO A 169 -12.50 -7.62 -4.18
C PRO A 169 -12.11 -7.13 -5.58
N ASP A 170 -12.27 -8.00 -6.56
CA ASP A 170 -11.83 -7.79 -7.94
C ASP A 170 -13.00 -7.31 -8.82
N ASP A 171 -14.22 -7.28 -8.28
CA ASP A 171 -15.35 -6.66 -8.95
C ASP A 171 -15.16 -5.15 -8.96
N PRO A 172 -15.40 -4.49 -10.11
CA PRO A 172 -15.30 -3.05 -10.19
C PRO A 172 -16.36 -2.40 -9.30
N PRO A 173 -16.04 -1.28 -8.62
CA PRO A 173 -17.04 -0.55 -7.87
C PRO A 173 -18.11 0.00 -8.82
N THR A 174 -19.33 0.04 -8.32
CA THR A 174 -20.47 0.70 -8.95
C THR A 174 -20.30 2.21 -8.97
N GLN A 175 -21.12 2.89 -9.77
CA GLN A 175 -21.08 4.35 -9.87
C GLN A 175 -21.48 5.00 -8.54
N GLU A 176 -22.44 4.41 -7.83
CA GLU A 176 -22.90 4.83 -6.51
C GLU A 176 -21.77 4.73 -5.47
N GLU A 177 -21.07 3.59 -5.40
CA GLU A 177 -19.92 3.40 -4.51
C GLU A 177 -18.79 4.40 -4.80
N ILE A 178 -18.54 4.72 -6.07
CA ILE A 178 -17.55 5.74 -6.45
C ILE A 178 -17.95 7.13 -5.93
N ILE A 179 -19.23 7.51 -6.06
CA ILE A 179 -19.74 8.80 -5.58
C ILE A 179 -19.58 8.90 -4.07
N GLU A 180 -19.93 7.84 -3.32
CA GLU A 180 -19.78 7.81 -1.87
C GLU A 180 -18.31 8.00 -1.44
N ILE A 181 -17.37 7.29 -2.07
CA ILE A 181 -15.94 7.46 -1.79
C ILE A 181 -15.48 8.91 -2.02
N ILE A 182 -15.97 9.55 -3.09
CA ILE A 182 -15.63 10.95 -3.39
C ILE A 182 -16.18 11.87 -2.30
N ILE A 183 -17.43 11.70 -1.89
CA ILE A 183 -18.06 12.50 -0.83
C ILE A 183 -17.27 12.37 0.48
N GLN A 184 -16.97 11.14 0.89
CA GLN A 184 -16.21 10.88 2.12
C GLN A 184 -14.83 11.53 2.10
N ALA A 185 -14.13 11.47 0.96
CA ALA A 185 -12.84 12.12 0.79
C ALA A 185 -12.95 13.65 0.84
N CYS A 186 -13.99 14.23 0.23
CA CYS A 186 -14.25 15.66 0.29
C CYS A 186 -14.54 16.14 1.72
N GLU A 187 -15.33 15.40 2.49
CA GLU A 187 -15.61 15.71 3.91
C GLU A 187 -14.32 15.67 4.74
N ALA A 188 -13.48 14.65 4.55
CA ALA A 188 -12.17 14.57 5.21
C ALA A 188 -11.27 15.77 4.87
N LEU A 189 -11.17 16.13 3.59
CA LEU A 189 -10.37 17.27 3.15
C LEU A 189 -10.90 18.59 3.71
N HIS A 190 -12.23 18.76 3.76
CA HIS A 190 -12.84 19.93 4.37
C HIS A 190 -12.52 20.01 5.87
N ALA A 191 -12.58 18.89 6.59
CA ALA A 191 -12.23 18.83 8.00
C ALA A 191 -10.75 19.17 8.26
N ILE A 192 -9.85 18.79 7.34
CA ILE A 192 -8.42 19.15 7.43
C ILE A 192 -8.21 20.65 7.21
N ASN A 193 -8.91 21.26 6.25
CA ASN A 193 -8.71 22.67 5.87
C ASN A 193 -9.50 23.66 6.74
N SER A 194 -10.45 23.20 7.54
CA SER A 194 -11.28 24.04 8.41
C SER A 194 -10.78 24.14 9.86
N ARG A 195 -9.64 23.49 10.17
CA ARG A 195 -8.91 23.62 11.44
C ARG A 195 -7.65 24.46 11.26
#